data_AF-A0A6A4ZD03-F1
#
_entry.id   AF-A0A6A4ZD03-F1
#
_cell.length_a   1.000
_cell.length_b   1.000
_cell.length_c   1.000
_cell.angle_alpha   90.00
_cell.angle_beta   90.00
_cell.angle_gamma   90.00
#
_symmetry.space_group_name_H-M   'P 1'
#
loop_
_entity.id
_entity.type
_entity.pdbx_description
1 polymer ?
#
loop_
_entity_poly.entity_id
_entity_poly.type
_entity_poly.pdbx_seq_one_letter_code
_entity_poly.pdbx_strand_id
1 'polypeptide(L)'
;MMTFSVSPVQLSACDVQCGNHNDAIKNIKEFKSKGCTNVIQGSHTAEALAASTNGFVYGIMQAYNQHHNLELRPDDVWLAIMTQFGLFVNGNAEQVRNSLVKHEGKKTLTVTMPGTLHTANYGVMADLFVGEM
;
A
#
# COMPACT_ATOMS: atom_id res chain seq x y z
N MET A 1 -6.11 8.70 12.83
CA MET A 1 -4.69 8.46 13.17
C MET A 1 -4.64 8.19 14.65
N MET A 2 -3.95 7.14 15.10
CA MET A 2 -3.84 6.80 16.52
C MET A 2 -2.36 6.63 16.84
N THR A 3 -1.89 7.34 17.86
CA THR A 3 -0.52 7.21 18.34
C THR A 3 -0.48 6.40 19.64
N PHE A 4 0.48 5.50 19.69
CA PHE A 4 0.70 4.54 20.75
C PHE A 4 2.03 4.87 21.42
N SER A 5 2.00 5.05 22.73
CA SER A 5 3.22 5.06 23.54
C SER A 5 3.72 3.63 23.66
N VAL A 6 4.82 3.31 22.96
CA VAL A 6 5.36 1.95 22.90
C VAL A 6 6.06 1.56 24.20
N SER A 7 6.58 2.54 24.95
CA SER A 7 7.30 2.34 26.21
C SER A 7 7.09 3.53 27.15
N PRO A 8 7.13 3.34 28.49
CA PRO A 8 7.12 4.44 29.47
C PRO A 8 8.46 5.19 29.57
N VAL A 9 9.48 4.79 28.80
CA VAL A 9 10.81 5.42 28.77
C VAL A 9 10.76 6.78 28.06
N GLN A 10 11.66 7.71 28.43
CA GLN A 10 11.77 9.00 27.73
C GLN A 10 12.09 8.80 26.25
N LEU A 11 11.43 9.60 25.40
CA LEU A 11 11.57 9.55 23.95
C LEU A 11 13.01 9.87 23.54
N SER A 12 13.63 8.99 22.74
CA SER A 12 14.89 9.33 22.09
C SER A 12 14.69 10.28 20.90
N ALA A 13 15.75 10.99 20.53
CA ALA A 13 15.74 11.80 19.33
C ALA A 13 15.68 10.92 18.07
N CYS A 14 14.83 11.30 17.12
CA CYS A 14 14.74 10.63 15.82
C CYS A 14 15.75 11.26 14.84
N ASP A 15 16.73 10.49 14.39
CA ASP A 15 17.76 10.93 13.42
C ASP A 15 17.49 10.41 12.00
N VAL A 16 16.22 10.17 11.67
CA VAL A 16 15.86 9.66 10.34
C VAL A 16 15.98 10.79 9.31
N GLN A 17 16.83 10.57 8.31
CA GLN A 17 16.93 11.43 7.13
C GLN A 17 15.64 11.31 6.32
N CYS A 18 14.73 12.26 6.50
CA CYS A 18 13.48 12.32 5.75
C CYS A 18 13.66 13.11 4.46
N GLY A 19 13.23 12.52 3.34
CA GLY A 19 13.24 13.16 2.02
C GLY A 19 11.88 13.78 1.67
N ASN A 20 11.83 14.49 0.55
CA ASN A 20 10.55 14.96 0.01
C ASN A 20 9.71 13.76 -0.47
N HIS A 21 8.38 13.85 -0.31
CA HIS A 21 7.41 12.77 -0.58
C HIS A 21 7.60 12.13 -1.96
N ASN A 22 7.73 12.96 -3.00
CA ASN A 22 7.87 12.49 -4.38
C ASN A 22 9.23 11.83 -4.64
N ASP A 23 10.28 12.30 -3.98
CA ASP A 23 11.63 11.78 -4.17
C ASP A 23 11.78 10.43 -3.49
N ALA A 24 11.12 10.24 -2.34
CA ALA A 24 11.11 8.97 -1.63
C ALA A 24 10.57 7.83 -2.51
N ILE A 25 9.46 8.04 -3.24
CA ILE A 25 8.85 7.00 -4.09
C ILE A 25 9.63 6.82 -5.39
N LYS A 26 9.98 7.92 -6.08
CA LYS A 26 10.69 7.86 -7.37
C LYS A 26 12.06 7.18 -7.27
N ASN A 27 12.69 7.22 -6.09
CA ASN A 27 14.00 6.63 -5.87
C ASN A 27 14.01 5.13 -5.61
N ILE A 28 12.84 4.53 -5.36
CA ILE A 28 12.69 3.09 -5.12
C ILE A 28 13.04 2.30 -6.39
N LYS A 29 13.74 1.16 -6.22
CA LYS A 29 14.24 0.34 -7.33
C LYS A 29 13.10 -0.19 -8.20
N GLU A 30 12.01 -0.57 -7.57
CA GLU A 30 10.80 -1.09 -8.17
C GLU A 30 10.17 -0.04 -9.09
N PHE A 31 10.11 1.22 -8.65
CA PHE A 31 9.58 2.33 -9.45
C PHE A 31 10.44 2.57 -10.71
N LYS A 32 11.77 2.58 -10.55
CA LYS A 32 12.71 2.77 -11.66
C LYS A 32 12.75 1.58 -12.62
N SER A 33 12.81 0.36 -12.10
CA SER A 33 12.95 -0.88 -12.89
C SER A 33 11.70 -1.19 -13.73
N LYS A 34 10.53 -0.77 -13.26
CA LYS A 34 9.26 -0.91 -14.00
C LYS A 34 8.99 0.25 -14.96
N GLY A 35 9.88 1.25 -15.04
CA GLY A 35 9.72 2.40 -15.93
C GLY A 35 8.52 3.28 -15.55
N CYS A 36 8.16 3.33 -14.26
CA CYS A 36 7.06 4.17 -13.80
C CYS A 36 7.42 5.65 -13.93
N THR A 37 6.48 6.48 -14.36
CA THR A 37 6.71 7.92 -14.59
C THR A 37 6.09 8.78 -13.50
N ASN A 38 4.83 8.51 -13.14
CA ASN A 38 4.05 9.34 -12.23
C ASN A 38 3.27 8.48 -11.21
N VAL A 39 3.02 9.05 -10.03
CA VAL A 39 2.09 8.52 -9.03
C VAL A 39 0.73 9.16 -9.29
N ILE A 40 -0.29 8.34 -9.55
CA ILE A 40 -1.62 8.83 -9.98
C ILE A 40 -2.44 9.32 -8.78
N GLN A 41 -2.36 8.60 -7.67
CA GLN A 41 -2.96 8.97 -6.39
C GLN A 41 -2.09 8.45 -5.24
N GLY A 42 -2.10 9.19 -4.15
CA GLY A 42 -1.41 8.83 -2.90
C GLY A 42 -2.00 9.61 -1.74
N SER A 43 -1.77 9.15 -0.53
CA SER A 43 -2.15 9.91 0.66
C SER A 43 -1.38 11.22 0.72
N HIS A 44 -2.07 12.32 1.02
CA HIS A 44 -1.41 13.58 1.29
C HIS A 44 -0.74 13.51 2.67
N THR A 45 0.60 13.49 2.70
CA THR A 45 1.39 13.61 3.93
C THR A 45 2.12 14.95 3.89
N ALA A 46 1.78 15.84 4.83
CA ALA A 46 2.48 17.12 5.00
C ALA A 46 3.92 16.93 5.53
N GLU A 47 4.21 15.75 6.07
CA GLU A 47 5.47 15.41 6.70
C GLU A 47 6.44 14.75 5.72
N ALA A 48 7.73 14.94 6.00
CA ALA A 48 8.81 14.36 5.22
C ALA A 48 8.80 12.82 5.35
N LEU A 49 8.98 12.12 4.22
CA LEU A 49 8.89 10.66 4.17
C LEU A 49 10.27 10.02 4.20
N ALA A 50 10.38 8.90 4.91
CA ALA A 50 11.54 8.02 4.87
C ALA A 50 11.15 6.69 4.21
N ALA A 51 11.61 6.47 2.97
CA ALA A 51 11.40 5.21 2.29
C ALA A 51 12.27 4.12 2.92
N SER A 52 11.69 2.96 3.21
CA SER A 52 12.42 1.79 3.71
C SER A 52 11.81 0.50 3.17
N THR A 53 12.64 -0.52 3.03
CA THR A 53 12.18 -1.87 2.71
C THR A 53 11.34 -2.40 3.87
N ASN A 54 10.14 -2.93 3.57
CA ASN A 54 9.18 -3.39 4.59
C ASN A 54 8.83 -2.31 5.62
N GLY A 55 8.58 -1.07 5.17
CA GLY A 55 8.45 0.11 6.03
C GLY A 55 7.44 -0.01 7.18
N PHE A 56 6.36 -0.79 7.01
CA PHE A 56 5.44 -1.07 8.10
C PHE A 56 6.10 -1.82 9.27
N VAL A 57 6.70 -2.98 9.00
CA VAL A 57 7.35 -3.81 10.03
C VAL A 57 8.60 -3.11 10.58
N TYR A 58 9.40 -2.52 9.68
CA TYR A 58 10.62 -1.83 10.07
C TYR A 58 10.32 -0.59 10.94
N GLY A 59 9.27 0.17 10.61
CA GLY A 59 8.82 1.31 11.40
C GLY A 59 8.39 0.93 12.81
N ILE A 60 7.61 -0.15 12.95
CA ILE A 60 7.21 -0.69 14.26
C ILE A 60 8.45 -1.13 15.07
N MET A 61 9.36 -1.88 14.44
CA MET A 61 10.57 -2.37 15.09
C MET A 61 11.48 -1.23 15.55
N GLN A 62 11.64 -0.19 14.73
CA GLN A 62 12.39 1.01 15.12
C GLN A 62 11.72 1.73 16.28
N ALA A 63 10.40 1.95 16.22
CA ALA A 63 9.68 2.61 17.30
C ALA A 63 9.82 1.86 18.63
N TYR A 64 9.78 0.53 18.59
CA TYR A 64 10.01 -0.30 19.77
C TYR A 64 11.45 -0.20 20.30
N ASN A 65 12.45 -0.41 19.44
CA ASN A 65 13.87 -0.46 19.83
C ASN A 65 14.42 0.90 20.29
N GLN A 66 13.87 1.99 19.76
CA GLN A 66 14.30 3.36 20.07
C GLN A 66 13.31 4.07 21.02
N HIS A 67 12.29 3.37 21.53
CA HIS A 67 11.29 3.98 22.42
C HIS A 67 10.59 5.21 21.81
N HIS A 68 10.37 5.22 20.50
CA HIS A 68 9.58 6.27 19.85
C HIS A 68 8.08 5.99 19.99
N ASN A 69 7.29 7.06 19.88
CA ASN A 69 5.86 6.91 19.67
C ASN A 69 5.62 6.30 18.30
N LEU A 70 4.70 5.33 18.24
CA LEU A 70 4.28 4.71 17.00
C LEU A 70 2.94 5.29 16.59
N GLU A 71 2.85 5.83 15.38
CA GLU A 71 1.61 6.33 14.84
C GLU A 71 1.17 5.47 13.66
N LEU A 72 -0.02 4.88 13.76
CA LEU A 72 -0.60 4.07 12.69
C LEU A 72 -1.90 4.71 12.22
N ARG A 73 -2.03 4.84 10.89
CA ARG A 73 -3.32 5.16 10.29
C ARG A 73 -4.08 3.85 10.05
N PRO A 74 -5.41 3.87 10.10
CA PRO A 74 -6.22 2.69 9.75
C PRO A 74 -5.85 2.12 8.38
N ASP A 75 -5.53 2.99 7.41
CA ASP A 75 -5.11 2.61 6.07
C ASP A 75 -3.81 1.79 6.05
N ASP A 76 -2.85 2.10 6.94
CA ASP A 76 -1.56 1.38 7.01
C ASP A 76 -1.80 -0.08 7.45
N VAL A 77 -2.71 -0.28 8.40
CA VAL A 77 -3.12 -1.61 8.88
C VAL A 77 -3.92 -2.36 7.83
N TRP A 78 -4.88 -1.70 7.20
CA TRP A 78 -5.70 -2.30 6.14
C TRP A 78 -4.84 -2.73 4.95
N LEU A 79 -3.88 -1.89 4.53
CA LEU A 79 -2.97 -2.21 3.45
C LEU A 79 -2.09 -3.42 3.80
N ALA A 80 -1.62 -3.54 5.04
CA ALA A 80 -0.85 -4.70 5.49
C ALA A 80 -1.68 -6.00 5.41
N ILE A 81 -2.93 -5.96 5.87
CA ILE A 81 -3.86 -7.09 5.79
C ILE A 81 -4.12 -7.48 4.33
N MET A 82 -4.47 -6.51 3.49
CA MET A 82 -4.77 -6.74 2.07
C MET A 82 -3.57 -7.27 1.30
N THR A 83 -2.36 -6.80 1.62
CA THR A 83 -1.12 -7.29 1.00
C THR A 83 -0.91 -8.78 1.31
N GLN A 84 -1.02 -9.17 2.59
CA GLN A 84 -0.84 -10.57 2.98
C GLN A 84 -1.97 -11.47 2.47
N PHE A 85 -3.20 -10.98 2.50
CA PHE A 85 -4.34 -11.68 1.90
C PHE A 85 -4.13 -11.91 0.40
N GLY A 86 -3.69 -10.89 -0.35
CA GLY A 86 -3.40 -11.02 -1.78
C GLY A 86 -2.30 -12.04 -2.08
N LEU A 87 -1.23 -12.06 -1.28
CA LEU A 87 -0.18 -13.08 -1.42
C LEU A 87 -0.71 -14.49 -1.14
N PHE A 88 -1.55 -14.65 -0.11
CA PHE A 88 -2.20 -15.93 0.19
C PHE A 88 -3.11 -16.40 -0.95
N VAL A 89 -3.98 -15.52 -1.47
CA VAL A 89 -4.87 -15.82 -2.59
C VAL A 89 -4.07 -16.22 -3.82
N ASN A 90 -2.99 -15.50 -4.13
CA ASN A 90 -2.14 -15.83 -5.28
C ASN A 90 -1.46 -17.20 -5.14
N GLY A 91 -1.01 -17.57 -3.94
CA GLY A 91 -0.41 -18.88 -3.67
C GLY A 91 -1.42 -20.04 -3.64
N ASN A 92 -2.71 -19.75 -3.42
CA ASN A 92 -3.77 -20.76 -3.24
C ASN A 92 -4.94 -20.55 -4.22
N ALA A 93 -4.67 -19.98 -5.40
CA ALA A 93 -5.69 -19.46 -6.30
C ALA A 93 -6.81 -20.47 -6.64
N GLU A 94 -6.47 -21.73 -6.86
CA GLU A 94 -7.45 -22.79 -7.17
C GLU A 94 -8.36 -23.13 -5.97
N GLN A 95 -7.82 -23.12 -4.74
CA GLN A 95 -8.57 -23.49 -3.54
C GLN A 95 -9.61 -22.43 -3.17
N VAL A 96 -9.27 -21.16 -3.39
CA VAL A 96 -10.15 -20.02 -3.06
C VAL A 96 -10.96 -19.51 -4.25
N ARG A 97 -10.78 -20.09 -5.45
CA ARG A 97 -11.40 -19.63 -6.71
C ARG A 97 -12.90 -19.44 -6.58
N ASN A 98 -13.60 -20.47 -6.12
CA ASN A 98 -15.06 -20.51 -6.07
C ASN A 98 -15.66 -19.43 -5.14
N SER A 99 -14.84 -18.86 -4.25
CA SER A 99 -15.23 -17.75 -3.38
C SER A 99 -15.03 -16.37 -4.01
N LEU A 100 -14.22 -16.27 -5.08
CA LEU A 100 -13.76 -15.00 -5.65
C LEU A 100 -14.23 -14.75 -7.09
N VAL A 101 -14.38 -15.79 -7.91
CA VAL A 101 -14.78 -15.68 -9.32
C VAL A 101 -15.77 -16.78 -9.71
N LYS A 102 -16.58 -16.55 -10.74
CA LYS A 102 -17.63 -17.48 -11.19
C LYS A 102 -17.21 -18.39 -12.34
N HIS A 103 -16.02 -18.19 -12.88
CA HIS A 103 -15.53 -18.92 -14.05
C HIS A 103 -14.44 -19.92 -13.68
N GLU A 104 -14.30 -20.94 -14.54
CA GLU A 104 -13.17 -21.88 -14.46
C GLU A 104 -11.97 -21.40 -15.26
N GLY A 105 -10.77 -21.77 -14.79
CA GLY A 105 -9.51 -21.40 -15.40
C GLY A 105 -9.26 -19.88 -15.40
N LYS A 106 -8.54 -19.41 -16.42
CA LYS A 106 -8.17 -18.00 -16.58
C LYS A 106 -8.99 -17.35 -17.69
N LYS A 107 -9.75 -16.31 -17.34
CA LYS A 107 -10.51 -15.48 -18.28
C LYS A 107 -9.83 -14.10 -18.41
N THR A 108 -9.65 -13.62 -19.63
CA THR A 108 -9.22 -12.23 -19.86
C THR A 108 -10.45 -11.33 -19.77
N LEU A 109 -10.40 -10.33 -18.88
CA LEU A 109 -11.46 -9.33 -18.74
C LEU A 109 -11.04 -8.04 -19.45
N THR A 110 -11.96 -7.47 -20.23
CA THR A 110 -11.77 -6.19 -20.91
C THR A 110 -12.93 -5.28 -20.55
N VAL A 111 -12.64 -4.18 -19.84
CA VAL A 111 -13.60 -3.14 -19.49
C VAL A 111 -13.20 -1.86 -20.19
N THR A 112 -14.14 -1.23 -20.91
CA THR A 112 -13.93 0.04 -21.61
C THR A 112 -14.74 1.14 -20.93
N MET A 113 -14.10 2.27 -20.63
CA MET A 113 -14.75 3.42 -20.01
C MET A 113 -14.22 4.73 -20.59
N PRO A 114 -15.06 5.79 -20.72
CA PRO A 114 -14.57 7.13 -21.02
C PRO A 114 -13.67 7.69 -19.90
N GLY A 115 -12.68 8.48 -20.29
CA GLY A 115 -11.78 9.19 -19.37
C GLY A 115 -10.30 9.00 -19.69
N THR A 116 -9.46 9.67 -18.90
CA THR A 116 -8.00 9.49 -18.91
C THR A 116 -7.56 8.88 -17.58
N LEU A 117 -6.29 8.52 -17.45
CA LEU A 117 -5.71 8.00 -16.22
C LEU A 117 -5.96 8.90 -14.98
N HIS A 118 -6.18 10.21 -15.16
CA HIS A 118 -6.43 11.12 -14.03
C HIS A 118 -7.90 11.50 -13.85
N THR A 119 -8.78 11.12 -14.78
CA THR A 119 -10.18 11.55 -14.80
C THR A 119 -11.19 10.41 -14.82
N ALA A 120 -10.73 9.17 -15.05
CA ALA A 120 -11.59 8.00 -15.01
C ALA A 120 -12.17 7.78 -13.60
N ASN A 121 -13.44 7.35 -13.55
CA ASN A 121 -14.07 6.99 -12.29
C ASN A 121 -13.74 5.53 -11.94
N TYR A 122 -12.76 5.33 -11.07
CA TYR A 122 -12.31 4.00 -10.65
C TYR A 122 -13.36 3.21 -9.86
N GLY A 123 -14.32 3.87 -9.20
CA GLY A 123 -15.41 3.20 -8.51
C GLY A 123 -16.34 2.49 -9.50
N VAL A 124 -16.80 3.22 -10.52
CA VAL A 124 -17.59 2.64 -11.62
C VAL A 124 -16.79 1.57 -12.36
N MET A 125 -15.48 1.74 -12.47
CA MET A 125 -14.60 0.74 -13.10
C MET A 125 -14.61 -0.57 -12.32
N ALA A 126 -14.49 -0.49 -10.99
CA ALA A 126 -14.52 -1.64 -10.12
C ALA A 126 -15.85 -2.40 -10.21
N ASP A 127 -16.99 -1.69 -10.26
CA ASP A 127 -18.31 -2.31 -10.42
C ASP A 127 -18.41 -3.10 -11.73
N LEU A 128 -17.90 -2.53 -12.84
CA LEU A 128 -17.86 -3.22 -14.14
C LEU A 128 -16.96 -4.46 -14.11
N PHE A 129 -15.81 -4.39 -13.44
CA PHE A 129 -14.94 -5.56 -13.26
C PHE A 129 -15.63 -6.68 -12.47
N VAL A 130 -16.33 -6.33 -11.39
CA VAL A 130 -17.09 -7.30 -10.57
C VAL A 130 -18.24 -7.92 -11.36
N GLY A 131 -18.87 -7.16 -12.27
CA GLY A 131 -19.89 -7.70 -13.18
C GLY A 131 -19.36 -8.75 -14.16
N GLU A 132 -18.08 -8.66 -14.54
CA GLU A 132 -17.45 -9.52 -15.55
C GLU A 132 -16.72 -10.77 -14.98
N MET A 133 -16.52 -10.80 -13.64
CA MET A 133 -15.94 -11.91 -12.86
C MET A 133 -16.92 -13.06 -12.60
#